data_AF-A2DD22-F1
#
_entry.id   AF-A2DD22-F1
#
_cell.length_a   1.000
_cell.length_b   1.000
_cell.length_c   1.000
_cell.angle_alpha   90.00
_cell.angle_beta   90.00
_cell.angle_gamma   90.00
#
_symmetry.space_group_name_H-M   'P 1'
#
loop_
_entity.id
_entity.type
_entity.pdbx_description
1 polymer ?
#
loop_
_entity_poly.entity_id
_entity_poly.type
_entity_poly.pdbx_seq_one_letter_code
_entity_poly.pdbx_strand_id
1 'polypeptide(L)'
;MCASILSPHDRLRAKVKTALGRQTSEAMAQLKKEQRAKSRKREKDPFMTYRPKNSEIMDFNKLNNEMDELSRLKQLERNLTNKLQILTNEFTTEDQKRKALEDNLSKTRTKIGTNYTQTRESEQLINQIKAMESRLEKSTIKYNQNLVILAEKREQLDILRKANMAPYQTDKKQPNSPQKTSHENNRTLAQQKEDIQAEIDKLNSNNKEVTEEYSKKIDELTEEANSELESQSKQQKNQKVDHKTDNLTAQTEEYQDRISQTLKLLNLKSVDEVIAEADRLERENCSLYNFVIEHSQNRKKLQEEVEALELQQAKILSQEGENKEIEIANSDLNEINQQISDAQKEYDELKKQCDAEEAKYSDIYKEIDELFNMLGCSWDGSPDDLSTVTPSNAMFALTCIENAIENHSQDKIIE
;
A
#
# COMPACT_ATOMS: atom_id res chain seq x y z
N MET A 1 41.87 63.58 -23.14
CA MET A 1 40.41 63.41 -23.24
C MET A 1 40.11 61.92 -23.35
N CYS A 2 39.70 61.27 -22.26
CA CYS A 2 39.17 59.90 -22.29
C CYS A 2 37.90 59.88 -21.44
N ALA A 3 36.75 60.11 -22.08
CA ALA A 3 35.46 59.90 -21.45
C ALA A 3 35.18 58.39 -21.46
N SER A 4 35.34 57.74 -20.31
CA SER A 4 34.97 56.34 -20.11
C SER A 4 33.47 56.19 -20.36
N ILE A 5 33.12 55.51 -21.45
CA ILE A 5 31.75 55.19 -21.82
C ILE A 5 31.24 54.17 -20.80
N LEU A 6 30.55 54.65 -19.76
CA LEU A 6 29.85 53.79 -18.80
C LEU A 6 28.86 52.90 -19.54
N SER A 7 28.91 51.60 -19.21
CA SER A 7 28.02 50.55 -19.69
C SER A 7 26.55 50.96 -19.52
N PRO A 8 25.67 50.62 -20.48
CA PRO A 8 24.23 50.92 -20.40
C PRO A 8 23.60 50.48 -19.06
N HIS A 9 24.09 49.38 -18.49
CA HIS A 9 23.63 48.84 -17.21
C HIS A 9 24.00 49.75 -16.02
N ASP A 10 25.18 50.37 -16.04
CA ASP A 10 25.63 51.27 -14.98
C ASP A 10 24.91 52.63 -15.04
N ARG A 11 24.55 53.08 -16.25
CA ARG A 11 23.70 54.28 -16.41
C ARG A 11 22.29 54.05 -15.85
N LEU A 12 21.74 52.85 -16.04
CA LEU A 12 20.45 52.46 -15.48
C LEU A 12 20.50 52.37 -13.95
N ARG A 13 21.53 51.75 -13.38
CA ARG A 13 21.72 51.73 -11.91
C ARG A 13 21.87 53.13 -11.31
N ALA A 14 22.63 54.02 -11.96
CA ALA A 14 22.76 55.40 -11.49
C ALA A 14 21.44 56.18 -11.54
N LYS A 15 20.63 55.98 -12.59
CA LYS A 15 19.29 56.59 -12.72
C LYS A 15 18.30 56.06 -11.68
N VAL A 16 18.31 54.75 -11.41
CA VAL A 16 17.45 54.14 -10.38
C VAL A 16 17.85 54.63 -8.98
N LYS A 17 19.16 54.70 -8.68
CA LYS A 17 19.67 55.18 -7.38
C LYS A 17 19.32 56.66 -7.15
N THR A 18 19.37 57.50 -8.18
CA THR A 18 18.98 58.91 -8.07
C THR A 18 17.46 59.10 -7.96
N ALA A 19 16.66 58.26 -8.63
CA ALA A 19 15.20 58.28 -8.49
C ALA A 19 14.74 57.85 -7.09
N LEU A 20 15.29 56.76 -6.54
CA LEU A 20 15.04 56.31 -5.16
C LEU A 20 15.51 57.35 -4.12
N GLY A 21 16.65 58.00 -4.35
CA GLY A 21 17.13 59.08 -3.50
C GLY A 21 16.20 60.31 -3.48
N ARG A 22 15.58 60.65 -4.61
CA ARG A 22 14.59 61.74 -4.69
C ARG A 22 13.28 61.39 -3.99
N GLN A 23 12.75 60.18 -4.21
CA GLN A 23 11.50 59.74 -3.56
C GLN A 23 11.63 59.68 -2.03
N THR A 24 12.76 59.19 -1.52
CA THR A 24 13.02 59.16 -0.07
C THR A 24 13.21 60.56 0.53
N SER A 25 13.85 61.48 -0.20
CA SER A 25 13.99 62.88 0.21
C SER A 25 12.64 63.61 0.27
N GLU A 26 11.77 63.39 -0.73
CA GLU A 26 10.42 63.97 -0.77
C GLU A 26 9.53 63.43 0.35
N ALA A 27 9.57 62.12 0.64
CA ALA A 27 8.84 61.53 1.75
C ALA A 27 9.29 62.09 3.11
N MET A 28 10.61 62.25 3.32
CA MET A 28 11.15 62.84 4.54
C MET A 28 10.80 64.34 4.68
N ALA A 29 10.73 65.08 3.58
CA ALA A 29 10.29 66.47 3.57
C ALA A 29 8.79 66.60 3.92
N GLN A 30 7.94 65.72 3.40
CA GLN A 30 6.51 65.66 3.75
C GLN A 30 6.31 65.32 5.23
N LEU A 31 7.04 64.33 5.75
CA LEU A 31 6.94 63.93 7.16
C LEU A 31 7.40 65.04 8.12
N LYS A 32 8.46 65.78 7.77
CA LYS A 32 8.86 66.99 8.51
C LYS A 32 7.84 68.11 8.42
N LYS A 33 7.17 68.29 7.28
CA LYS A 33 6.10 69.29 7.12
C LYS A 33 4.87 68.93 7.95
N GLU A 34 4.52 67.65 8.01
CA GLU A 34 3.42 67.14 8.81
C GLU A 34 3.71 67.22 10.31
N GLN A 35 4.94 66.91 10.73
CA GLN A 35 5.38 67.12 12.12
C GLN A 35 5.31 68.59 12.50
N ARG A 36 5.82 69.52 11.67
CA ARG A 36 5.72 70.96 11.92
C ARG A 36 4.28 71.46 11.97
N ALA A 37 3.38 70.90 11.16
CA ALA A 37 1.96 71.21 11.21
C ALA A 37 1.30 70.71 12.51
N LYS A 38 1.70 69.52 13.00
CA LYS A 38 1.27 69.00 14.31
C LYS A 38 1.83 69.84 15.46
N SER A 39 3.07 70.31 15.40
CA SER A 39 3.65 71.23 16.40
C SER A 39 2.90 72.57 16.45
N ARG A 40 2.61 73.16 15.28
CA ARG A 40 1.88 74.43 15.19
C ARG A 40 0.41 74.35 15.61
N LYS A 41 -0.21 73.16 15.53
CA LYS A 41 -1.54 72.93 16.11
C LYS A 41 -1.49 72.90 17.64
N ARG A 42 -0.43 72.34 18.24
CA ARG A 42 -0.24 72.34 19.70
C ARG A 42 0.06 73.73 20.29
N GLU A 43 0.70 74.62 19.53
CA GLU A 43 0.96 76.01 19.96
C GLU A 43 -0.27 76.94 19.85
N LYS A 44 -1.35 76.53 19.19
CA LYS A 44 -2.53 77.37 18.92
C LYS A 44 -3.80 76.97 19.68
N ASP A 45 -3.74 75.99 20.58
CA ASP A 45 -4.85 75.71 21.48
C ASP A 45 -4.84 76.74 22.64
N PRO A 46 -5.88 77.60 22.79
CA PRO A 46 -5.99 78.53 23.91
C PRO A 46 -6.38 77.83 25.22
N PHE A 47 -6.32 76.50 25.28
CA PHE A 47 -6.88 75.67 26.35
C PHE A 47 -5.78 74.99 27.17
N MET A 48 -4.82 75.76 27.67
CA MET A 48 -3.78 75.25 28.56
C MET A 48 -3.53 76.16 29.78
N THR A 49 -4.61 76.63 30.40
CA THR A 49 -4.63 77.04 31.82
C THR A 49 -6.01 76.80 32.42
N TYR A 50 -6.51 75.56 32.36
CA TYR A 50 -7.52 75.10 33.30
C TYR A 50 -6.82 74.16 34.27
N ARG A 51 -6.57 74.63 35.49
CA ARG A 51 -6.18 73.76 36.60
C ARG A 51 -7.49 73.18 37.13
N PRO A 52 -7.82 71.91 36.86
CA PRO A 52 -9.10 71.37 37.27
C PRO A 52 -9.12 71.32 38.80
N LYS A 53 -10.26 71.67 39.40
CA LYS A 53 -10.44 71.50 40.85
C LYS A 53 -10.36 70.00 41.17
N ASN A 54 -9.78 69.62 42.31
CA ASN A 54 -9.47 68.23 42.65
C ASN A 54 -10.64 67.23 42.51
N SER A 55 -11.90 67.69 42.56
CA SER A 55 -13.09 66.87 42.30
C SER A 55 -13.28 66.47 40.83
N GLU A 56 -12.96 67.34 39.87
CA GLU A 56 -13.07 67.06 38.43
C GLU A 56 -11.93 66.15 37.95
N ILE A 57 -10.77 66.17 38.62
CA ILE A 57 -9.63 65.27 38.34
C ILE A 57 -9.97 63.82 38.75
N MET A 58 -10.68 63.64 39.88
CA MET A 58 -11.13 62.33 40.35
C MET A 58 -12.11 61.68 39.36
N ASP A 59 -13.04 62.46 38.80
CA ASP A 59 -14.01 61.97 37.81
C ASP A 59 -13.35 61.69 36.45
N PHE A 60 -12.37 62.49 36.02
CA PHE A 60 -11.63 62.24 34.78
C PHE A 60 -10.72 61.00 34.88
N ASN A 61 -10.12 60.77 36.05
CA ASN A 61 -9.32 59.57 36.30
C ASN A 61 -10.18 58.30 36.34
N LYS A 62 -11.40 58.37 36.92
CA LYS A 62 -12.37 57.27 36.84
C LYS A 62 -12.76 56.96 35.40
N LEU A 63 -13.08 57.99 34.61
CA LEU A 63 -13.47 57.81 33.21
C LEU A 63 -12.33 57.23 32.35
N ASN A 64 -11.08 57.63 32.60
CA ASN A 64 -9.91 57.06 31.93
C ASN A 64 -9.67 55.60 32.33
N ASN A 65 -9.81 55.26 33.62
CA ASN A 65 -9.70 53.87 34.07
C ASN A 65 -10.78 52.99 33.44
N GLU A 66 -12.02 53.47 33.36
CA GLU A 66 -13.13 52.78 32.67
C GLU A 66 -12.86 52.61 31.17
N MET A 67 -12.24 53.60 30.52
CA MET A 67 -11.87 53.53 29.09
C MET A 67 -10.73 52.53 28.83
N ASP A 68 -9.74 52.47 29.73
CA ASP A 68 -8.65 51.50 29.67
C ASP A 68 -9.17 50.07 29.93
N GLU A 69 -10.11 49.92 30.85
CA GLU A 69 -10.80 48.66 31.13
C GLU A 69 -11.66 48.20 29.95
N LEU A 70 -12.41 49.11 29.32
CA LEU A 70 -13.15 48.83 28.09
C LEU A 70 -12.23 48.39 26.95
N SER A 71 -11.04 48.99 26.87
CA SER A 71 -10.03 48.63 25.86
C SER A 71 -9.45 47.23 26.11
N ARG A 72 -9.17 46.89 27.38
CA ARG A 72 -8.77 45.53 27.79
C ARG A 72 -9.87 44.51 27.49
N LEU A 73 -11.12 44.81 27.83
CA LEU A 73 -12.25 43.91 27.57
C LEU A 73 -12.45 43.67 26.07
N LYS A 74 -12.35 44.70 25.22
CA LYS A 74 -12.39 44.54 23.76
C LYS A 74 -11.23 43.71 23.23
N GLN A 75 -10.04 43.81 23.83
CA GLN A 75 -8.91 42.97 23.45
C GLN A 75 -9.13 41.51 23.85
N LEU A 76 -9.68 41.28 25.05
CA LEU A 76 -10.07 39.94 25.52
C LEU A 76 -11.14 39.32 24.62
N GLU A 77 -12.17 40.09 24.25
CA GLU A 77 -13.25 39.67 23.35
C GLU A 77 -12.69 39.21 21.99
N ARG A 78 -11.77 40.00 21.39
CA ARG A 78 -11.09 39.61 20.14
C ARG A 78 -10.28 38.32 20.31
N ASN A 79 -9.56 38.18 21.41
CA ASN A 79 -8.76 36.99 21.67
C ASN A 79 -9.64 35.74 21.83
N LEU A 80 -10.75 35.84 22.57
CA LEU A 80 -11.71 34.76 22.75
C LEU A 80 -12.41 34.41 21.43
N THR A 81 -12.76 35.41 20.63
CA THR A 81 -13.36 35.21 19.30
C THR A 81 -12.40 34.47 18.37
N ASN A 82 -11.12 34.86 18.35
CA ASN A 82 -10.09 34.16 17.57
C ASN A 82 -9.92 32.72 18.04
N LYS A 83 -9.91 32.48 19.36
CA LYS A 83 -9.79 31.12 19.93
C LYS A 83 -11.00 30.25 19.57
N LEU A 84 -12.21 30.81 19.62
CA LEU A 84 -13.43 30.13 19.17
C LEU A 84 -13.38 29.79 17.69
N GLN A 85 -12.87 30.69 16.85
CA GLN A 85 -12.74 30.45 15.42
C GLN A 85 -11.75 29.31 15.12
N ILE A 86 -10.61 29.28 15.83
CA ILE A 86 -9.63 28.19 15.71
C ILE A 86 -10.26 26.86 16.12
N LEU A 87 -10.90 26.80 17.30
CA LEU A 87 -11.57 25.59 17.80
C LEU A 87 -12.68 25.12 16.85
N THR A 88 -13.43 26.04 16.25
CA THR A 88 -14.46 25.71 15.27
C THR A 88 -13.85 25.08 14.02
N ASN A 89 -12.75 25.65 13.51
CA ASN A 89 -12.04 25.08 12.36
C ASN A 89 -11.47 23.70 12.70
N GLU A 90 -10.80 23.54 13.84
CA GLU A 90 -10.30 22.24 14.31
C GLU A 90 -11.41 21.21 14.41
N PHE A 91 -12.56 21.57 15.00
CA PHE A 91 -13.72 20.69 15.07
C PHE A 91 -14.22 20.25 13.69
N THR A 92 -14.34 21.18 12.73
CA THR A 92 -14.76 20.83 11.35
C THR A 92 -13.76 19.92 10.64
N THR A 93 -12.46 20.11 10.86
CA THR A 93 -11.43 19.23 10.29
C THR A 93 -11.48 17.83 10.90
N GLU A 94 -11.73 17.73 12.20
CA GLU A 94 -11.81 16.45 12.89
C GLU A 94 -13.08 15.69 12.50
N ASP A 95 -14.20 16.39 12.31
CA ASP A 95 -15.44 15.80 11.80
C ASP A 95 -15.27 15.25 10.37
N GLN A 96 -14.53 15.97 9.50
CA GLN A 96 -14.18 15.47 8.16
C GLN A 96 -13.31 14.21 8.22
N LYS A 97 -12.29 14.17 9.11
CA LYS A 97 -11.46 12.97 9.31
C LYS A 97 -12.30 11.80 9.81
N ARG A 98 -13.18 12.03 10.79
CA ARG A 98 -14.09 11.01 11.30
C ARG A 98 -14.95 10.42 10.18
N LYS A 99 -15.56 11.27 9.35
CA LYS A 99 -16.37 10.82 8.22
C LYS A 99 -15.57 10.00 7.20
N ALA A 100 -14.34 10.42 6.89
CA ALA A 100 -13.45 9.65 6.01
C ALA A 100 -13.08 8.28 6.60
N LEU A 101 -12.87 8.20 7.92
CA LEU A 101 -12.62 6.92 8.61
C LEU A 101 -13.85 6.01 8.61
N GLU A 102 -15.05 6.55 8.82
CA GLU A 102 -16.32 5.79 8.72
C GLU A 102 -16.52 5.21 7.30
N ASP A 103 -16.24 6.00 6.26
CA ASP A 103 -16.28 5.53 4.86
C ASP A 103 -15.25 4.42 4.58
N ASN A 104 -14.03 4.57 5.12
CA ASN A 104 -12.98 3.57 4.97
C ASN A 104 -13.31 2.27 5.74
N LEU A 105 -13.92 2.37 6.92
CA LEU A 105 -14.42 1.22 7.67
C LEU A 105 -15.52 0.51 6.89
N SER A 106 -16.46 1.24 6.29
CA SER A 106 -17.52 0.66 5.45
C SER A 106 -16.95 -0.07 4.22
N LYS A 107 -15.98 0.54 3.52
CA LYS A 107 -15.25 -0.09 2.41
C LYS A 107 -14.46 -1.33 2.85
N THR A 108 -13.85 -1.30 4.02
CA THR A 108 -13.10 -2.44 4.54
C THR A 108 -14.04 -3.58 4.93
N ARG A 109 -15.19 -3.26 5.55
CA ARG A 109 -16.20 -4.25 5.94
C ARG A 109 -16.82 -4.95 4.73
N THR A 110 -17.08 -4.22 3.65
CA THR A 110 -17.56 -4.82 2.38
C THR A 110 -16.50 -5.73 1.76
N LYS A 111 -15.22 -5.32 1.75
CA LYS A 111 -14.10 -6.18 1.31
C LYS A 111 -13.94 -7.45 2.17
N ILE A 112 -14.12 -7.36 3.48
CA ILE A 112 -14.08 -8.53 4.37
C ILE A 112 -15.23 -9.49 4.04
N GLY A 113 -16.43 -8.98 3.75
CA GLY A 113 -17.56 -9.78 3.27
C GLY A 113 -17.25 -10.55 1.99
N THR A 114 -16.57 -9.92 1.03
CA THR A 114 -16.15 -10.59 -0.22
C THR A 114 -15.01 -11.58 -0.02
N ASN A 115 -14.14 -11.39 0.98
CA ASN A 115 -13.10 -12.36 1.29
C ASN A 115 -13.70 -13.66 1.83
N TYR A 116 -14.78 -13.59 2.61
CA TYR A 116 -15.47 -14.80 3.10
C TYR A 116 -16.11 -15.60 1.96
N THR A 117 -16.66 -14.93 0.94
CA THR A 117 -17.18 -15.61 -0.26
C THR A 117 -16.05 -16.25 -1.07
N GLN A 118 -14.90 -15.58 -1.20
CA GLN A 118 -13.71 -16.15 -1.87
C GLN A 118 -13.17 -17.38 -1.14
N THR A 119 -13.10 -17.38 0.20
CA THR A 119 -12.67 -18.55 0.97
C THR A 119 -13.61 -19.73 0.74
N ARG A 120 -14.93 -19.48 0.71
CA ARG A 120 -15.93 -20.52 0.44
C ARG A 120 -15.81 -21.08 -0.97
N GLU A 121 -15.57 -20.24 -1.98
CA GLU A 121 -15.33 -20.67 -3.36
C GLU A 121 -14.02 -21.47 -3.47
N SER A 122 -12.96 -21.06 -2.78
CA SER A 122 -11.69 -21.79 -2.71
C SER A 122 -11.86 -23.18 -2.09
N GLU A 123 -12.61 -23.29 -0.98
CA GLU A 123 -12.93 -24.58 -0.36
C GLU A 123 -13.74 -25.48 -1.31
N GLN A 124 -14.67 -24.93 -2.08
CA GLN A 124 -15.42 -25.68 -3.09
C GLN A 124 -14.52 -26.21 -4.20
N LEU A 125 -13.59 -25.39 -4.71
CA LEU A 125 -12.62 -25.81 -5.72
C LEU A 125 -11.68 -26.90 -5.19
N ILE A 126 -11.18 -26.77 -3.96
CA ILE A 126 -10.35 -27.80 -3.31
C ILE A 126 -11.11 -29.13 -3.21
N ASN A 127 -12.39 -29.08 -2.81
CA ASN A 127 -13.21 -30.28 -2.71
C ASN A 127 -13.49 -30.92 -4.09
N GLN A 128 -13.68 -30.11 -5.13
CA GLN A 128 -13.80 -30.61 -6.50
C GLN A 128 -12.51 -31.27 -7.00
N ILE A 129 -11.35 -30.66 -6.74
CA ILE A 129 -10.03 -31.22 -7.08
C ILE A 129 -9.85 -32.58 -6.40
N LYS A 130 -10.10 -32.68 -5.09
CA LYS A 130 -10.03 -33.96 -4.36
C LYS A 130 -10.96 -35.03 -4.93
N ALA A 131 -12.16 -34.64 -5.36
CA ALA A 131 -13.10 -35.57 -6.00
C ALA A 131 -12.60 -36.05 -7.37
N MET A 132 -11.99 -35.17 -8.16
CA MET A 132 -11.36 -35.54 -9.44
C MET A 132 -10.14 -36.43 -9.24
N GLU A 133 -9.28 -36.13 -8.27
CA GLU A 133 -8.12 -36.95 -7.90
C GLU A 133 -8.55 -38.37 -7.49
N SER A 134 -9.58 -38.50 -6.65
CA SER A 134 -10.11 -39.81 -6.27
C SER A 134 -10.70 -40.59 -7.46
N ARG A 135 -11.35 -39.90 -8.41
CA ARG A 135 -11.84 -40.54 -9.64
C ARG A 135 -10.70 -41.00 -10.53
N LEU A 136 -9.65 -40.18 -10.66
CA LEU A 136 -8.46 -40.50 -11.43
C LEU A 136 -7.75 -41.72 -10.84
N GLU A 137 -7.53 -41.73 -9.52
CA GLU A 137 -6.93 -42.85 -8.80
C GLU A 137 -7.70 -44.17 -9.04
N LYS A 138 -9.03 -44.14 -8.91
CA LYS A 138 -9.89 -45.29 -9.22
C LYS A 138 -9.76 -45.74 -10.68
N SER A 139 -9.65 -44.81 -11.62
CA SER A 139 -9.46 -45.12 -13.03
C SER A 139 -8.10 -45.77 -13.29
N THR A 140 -7.04 -45.26 -12.66
CA THR A 140 -5.68 -45.80 -12.75
C THR A 140 -5.61 -47.21 -12.17
N ILE A 141 -6.27 -47.46 -11.03
CA ILE A 141 -6.36 -48.81 -10.44
C ILE A 141 -7.04 -49.78 -11.41
N LYS A 142 -8.17 -49.38 -12.01
CA LYS A 142 -8.87 -50.22 -13.02
C LYS A 142 -8.02 -50.49 -14.25
N TYR A 143 -7.30 -49.48 -14.73
CA TYR A 143 -6.39 -49.63 -15.86
C TYR A 143 -5.28 -50.66 -15.56
N ASN A 144 -4.65 -50.56 -14.39
CA ASN A 144 -3.62 -51.51 -13.96
C ASN A 144 -4.18 -52.93 -13.78
N GLN A 145 -5.40 -53.08 -13.23
CA GLN A 145 -6.08 -54.37 -13.16
C GLN A 145 -6.32 -54.98 -14.55
N ASN A 146 -6.75 -54.16 -15.52
CA ASN A 146 -6.96 -54.62 -16.89
C ASN A 146 -5.65 -55.07 -17.56
N LEU A 147 -4.52 -54.40 -17.27
CA LEU A 147 -3.21 -54.81 -17.77
C LEU A 147 -2.80 -56.19 -17.24
N VAL A 148 -3.05 -56.47 -15.96
CA VAL A 148 -2.79 -57.79 -15.36
C VAL A 148 -3.62 -58.87 -16.06
N ILE A 149 -4.93 -58.63 -16.22
CA ILE A 149 -5.81 -59.57 -16.94
C ILE A 149 -5.32 -59.81 -18.36
N LEU A 150 -4.86 -58.77 -19.06
CA LEU A 150 -4.38 -58.89 -20.43
C LEU A 150 -3.05 -59.67 -20.51
N ALA A 151 -2.18 -59.54 -19.50
CA ALA A 151 -0.98 -60.35 -19.38
C ALA A 151 -1.31 -61.84 -19.18
N GLU A 152 -2.25 -62.17 -18.28
CA GLU A 152 -2.72 -63.55 -18.08
C GLU A 152 -3.30 -64.16 -19.36
N LYS A 153 -4.08 -63.39 -20.12
CA LYS A 153 -4.64 -63.84 -21.40
C LYS A 153 -3.58 -64.09 -22.47
N ARG A 154 -2.50 -63.30 -22.49
CA ARG A 154 -1.36 -63.54 -23.39
C ARG A 154 -0.62 -64.82 -23.03
N GLU A 155 -0.40 -65.06 -21.74
CA GLU A 155 0.22 -66.30 -21.27
C GLU A 155 -0.61 -67.54 -21.66
N GLN A 156 -1.94 -67.47 -21.51
CA GLN A 156 -2.86 -68.52 -21.97
C GLN A 156 -2.71 -68.81 -23.48
N LEU A 157 -2.59 -67.76 -24.31
CA LEU A 157 -2.38 -67.92 -25.76
C LEU A 157 -1.05 -68.59 -26.09
N ASP A 158 0.02 -68.26 -25.37
CA ASP A 158 1.34 -68.84 -25.62
C ASP A 158 1.40 -70.33 -25.23
N ILE A 159 0.70 -70.73 -24.17
CA ILE A 159 0.53 -72.14 -23.80
C ILE A 159 -0.18 -72.90 -24.93
N LEU A 160 -1.28 -72.36 -25.47
CA LEU A 160 -2.04 -72.99 -26.55
C LEU A 160 -1.22 -73.10 -27.85
N ARG A 161 -0.43 -72.08 -28.19
CA ARG A 161 0.46 -72.11 -29.38
C ARG A 161 1.51 -73.20 -29.28
N LYS A 162 2.11 -73.40 -28.09
CA LYS A 162 3.11 -74.46 -27.87
C LYS A 162 2.49 -75.85 -27.97
N ALA A 163 1.27 -76.04 -27.46
CA ALA A 163 0.57 -77.33 -27.55
C ALA A 163 0.29 -77.75 -29.01
N ASN A 164 -0.04 -76.80 -29.89
CA ASN A 164 -0.39 -77.08 -31.29
C ASN A 164 0.83 -77.35 -32.22
N MET A 165 2.06 -77.02 -31.81
CA MET A 165 3.27 -77.19 -32.65
C MET A 165 3.98 -78.54 -32.48
N ALA A 166 3.61 -79.34 -31.48
CA ALA A 166 4.26 -80.62 -31.18
C ALA A 166 4.10 -81.75 -32.22
N PRO A 167 2.98 -81.90 -32.97
CA PRO A 167 2.78 -83.06 -33.85
C PRO A 167 3.43 -82.95 -35.24
N TYR A 168 4.00 -81.81 -35.63
CA TYR A 168 4.51 -81.59 -37.00
C TYR A 168 5.99 -81.97 -37.22
N GLN A 169 6.71 -82.49 -36.22
CA GLN A 169 8.17 -82.71 -36.32
C GLN A 169 8.63 -84.17 -36.58
N THR A 170 7.72 -85.15 -36.68
CA THR A 170 8.12 -86.59 -36.70
C THR A 170 8.19 -87.28 -38.08
N ASP A 171 7.70 -86.69 -39.17
CA ASP A 171 7.39 -87.45 -40.41
C ASP A 171 8.38 -87.32 -41.59
N LYS A 172 9.66 -86.99 -41.39
CA LYS A 172 10.62 -86.89 -42.52
C LYS A 172 11.96 -87.57 -42.24
N LYS A 173 12.11 -88.85 -42.61
CA LYS A 173 13.38 -89.53 -42.96
C LYS A 173 13.17 -90.99 -43.40
N GLN A 174 13.45 -91.32 -44.68
CA GLN A 174 14.18 -92.53 -45.17
C GLN A 174 14.14 -92.65 -46.74
N PRO A 175 15.11 -93.35 -47.38
CA PRO A 175 15.82 -92.92 -48.61
C PRO A 175 15.96 -93.99 -49.75
N ASN A 176 16.78 -93.68 -50.79
CA ASN A 176 17.66 -94.55 -51.64
C ASN A 176 17.43 -94.68 -53.18
N SER A 177 18.26 -94.01 -54.00
CA SER A 177 19.49 -94.47 -54.74
C SER A 177 19.48 -95.70 -55.73
N PRO A 178 20.53 -95.99 -56.57
CA PRO A 178 20.65 -95.65 -58.02
C PRO A 178 21.31 -96.76 -58.94
N GLN A 179 21.84 -96.37 -60.16
CA GLN A 179 22.91 -97.00 -61.02
C GLN A 179 22.48 -97.95 -62.20
N LYS A 180 23.20 -98.23 -63.31
CA LYS A 180 24.40 -97.75 -64.08
C LYS A 180 24.62 -98.65 -65.36
N THR A 181 25.01 -98.04 -66.50
CA THR A 181 26.13 -98.34 -67.47
C THR A 181 26.31 -99.62 -68.34
N SER A 182 26.71 -99.38 -69.62
CA SER A 182 27.93 -99.85 -70.37
C SER A 182 27.80 -100.75 -71.65
N HIS A 183 28.62 -100.41 -72.67
CA HIS A 183 28.88 -100.95 -74.03
C HIS A 183 29.56 -102.35 -74.06
N GLU A 184 29.59 -103.18 -75.13
CA GLU A 184 30.24 -103.07 -76.47
C GLU A 184 29.86 -104.27 -77.41
N ASN A 185 29.84 -104.11 -78.75
CA ASN A 185 30.69 -104.86 -79.73
C ASN A 185 30.27 -104.79 -81.22
N ASN A 186 31.28 -104.77 -82.11
CA ASN A 186 31.28 -104.00 -83.38
C ASN A 186 31.15 -104.81 -84.71
N ARG A 187 30.51 -105.99 -84.79
CA ARG A 187 30.44 -106.71 -86.10
C ARG A 187 29.17 -107.48 -86.44
N THR A 188 28.25 -107.59 -85.49
CA THR A 188 26.81 -107.55 -85.73
C THR A 188 26.34 -106.13 -86.11
N LEU A 189 27.23 -105.14 -86.13
CA LEU A 189 26.95 -103.71 -86.20
C LEU A 189 26.29 -103.18 -87.47
N ALA A 190 26.25 -103.91 -88.58
CA ALA A 190 25.57 -103.43 -89.79
C ALA A 190 24.11 -103.87 -89.81
N GLN A 191 23.84 -105.14 -89.46
CA GLN A 191 22.49 -105.68 -89.28
C GLN A 191 21.85 -105.17 -87.99
N GLN A 192 22.62 -105.16 -86.90
CA GLN A 192 22.25 -104.43 -85.69
C GLN A 192 22.23 -102.94 -85.94
N LYS A 193 22.97 -102.30 -86.86
CA LYS A 193 22.70 -100.87 -87.13
C LYS A 193 21.33 -100.68 -87.73
N GLU A 194 20.86 -101.59 -88.57
CA GLU A 194 19.54 -101.50 -89.19
C GLU A 194 18.42 -101.84 -88.20
N ASP A 195 18.59 -102.89 -87.39
CA ASP A 195 17.68 -103.24 -86.30
C ASP A 195 17.74 -102.21 -85.17
N ILE A 196 18.92 -101.70 -84.80
CA ILE A 196 19.11 -100.61 -83.84
C ILE A 196 18.62 -99.30 -84.45
N GLN A 197 18.70 -99.06 -85.75
CA GLN A 197 18.15 -97.84 -86.36
C GLN A 197 16.61 -97.90 -86.33
N ALA A 198 16.02 -99.06 -86.63
CA ALA A 198 14.58 -99.28 -86.47
C ALA A 198 14.13 -99.20 -85.00
N GLU A 199 14.92 -99.74 -84.07
CA GLU A 199 14.72 -99.62 -82.62
C GLU A 199 14.92 -98.18 -82.15
N ILE A 200 15.89 -97.44 -82.69
CA ILE A 200 16.16 -96.02 -82.43
C ILE A 200 15.00 -95.18 -82.93
N ASP A 201 14.46 -95.47 -84.12
CA ASP A 201 13.32 -94.72 -84.67
C ASP A 201 12.07 -94.98 -83.84
N LYS A 202 11.88 -96.21 -83.36
CA LYS A 202 10.79 -96.59 -82.45
C LYS A 202 10.96 -95.98 -81.06
N LEU A 203 12.17 -95.99 -80.52
CA LEU A 203 12.53 -95.33 -79.26
C LEU A 203 12.46 -93.82 -79.39
N ASN A 204 12.75 -93.23 -80.54
CA ASN A 204 12.60 -91.80 -80.80
C ASN A 204 11.12 -91.43 -80.89
N SER A 205 10.29 -92.27 -81.50
CA SER A 205 8.83 -92.09 -81.49
C SER A 205 8.27 -92.18 -80.07
N ASN A 206 8.65 -93.21 -79.31
CA ASN A 206 8.24 -93.34 -77.91
C ASN A 206 8.80 -92.20 -77.03
N ASN A 207 10.06 -91.82 -77.21
CA ASN A 207 10.65 -90.69 -76.48
C ASN A 207 9.97 -89.39 -76.86
N LYS A 208 9.54 -89.21 -78.10
CA LYS A 208 8.77 -88.04 -78.53
C LYS A 208 7.41 -88.02 -77.84
N GLU A 209 6.69 -89.14 -77.81
CA GLU A 209 5.41 -89.26 -77.09
C GLU A 209 5.59 -89.00 -75.59
N VAL A 210 6.61 -89.59 -74.96
CA VAL A 210 6.94 -89.39 -73.54
C VAL A 210 7.36 -87.94 -73.27
N THR A 211 8.11 -87.32 -74.17
CA THR A 211 8.51 -85.91 -74.05
C THR A 211 7.31 -84.98 -74.21
N GLU A 212 6.38 -85.28 -75.12
CA GLU A 212 5.12 -84.55 -75.26
C GLU A 212 4.23 -84.73 -74.03
N GLU A 213 4.18 -85.92 -73.43
CA GLU A 213 3.44 -86.19 -72.20
C GLU A 213 4.04 -85.45 -70.99
N TYR A 214 5.37 -85.46 -70.84
CA TYR A 214 6.05 -84.68 -69.80
C TYR A 214 5.95 -83.18 -70.05
N SER A 215 5.99 -82.72 -71.30
CA SER A 215 5.77 -81.30 -71.64
C SER A 215 4.37 -80.87 -71.24
N LYS A 216 3.33 -81.65 -71.55
CA LYS A 216 1.97 -81.38 -71.11
C LYS A 216 1.86 -81.37 -69.58
N LYS A 217 2.51 -82.31 -68.90
CA LYS A 217 2.54 -82.36 -67.43
C LYS A 217 3.23 -81.13 -66.83
N ILE A 218 4.30 -80.64 -67.47
CA ILE A 218 5.00 -79.42 -67.06
C ILE A 218 4.10 -78.20 -67.30
N ASP A 219 3.40 -78.14 -68.42
CA ASP A 219 2.48 -77.05 -68.72
C ASP A 219 1.32 -77.01 -67.72
N GLU A 220 0.72 -78.17 -67.40
CA GLU A 220 -0.33 -78.31 -66.37
C GLU A 220 0.17 -77.89 -64.98
N LEU A 221 1.35 -78.36 -64.56
CA LEU A 221 1.95 -77.97 -63.27
C LEU A 221 2.35 -76.49 -63.24
N THR A 222 2.74 -75.92 -64.38
CA THR A 222 3.08 -74.49 -64.50
C THR A 222 1.82 -73.64 -64.42
N GLU A 223 0.71 -74.09 -65.02
CA GLU A 223 -0.58 -73.43 -64.95
C GLU A 223 -1.20 -73.51 -63.54
N GLU A 224 -1.05 -74.66 -62.86
CA GLU A 224 -1.45 -74.83 -61.46
C GLU A 224 -0.61 -73.95 -60.52
N ALA A 225 0.72 -73.93 -60.69
CA ALA A 225 1.62 -73.07 -59.91
C ALA A 225 1.34 -71.58 -60.14
N ASN A 226 1.07 -71.17 -61.39
CA ASN A 226 0.70 -69.79 -61.70
C ASN A 226 -0.67 -69.41 -61.10
N SER A 227 -1.63 -70.34 -61.10
CA SER A 227 -2.95 -70.13 -60.48
C SER A 227 -2.85 -69.99 -58.95
N GLU A 228 -1.98 -70.77 -58.29
CA GLU A 228 -1.69 -70.61 -56.86
C GLU A 228 -0.98 -69.28 -56.54
N LEU A 229 -0.02 -68.87 -57.37
CA LEU A 229 0.71 -67.60 -57.22
C LEU A 229 -0.22 -66.38 -57.39
N GLU A 230 -1.13 -66.42 -58.37
CA GLU A 230 -2.14 -65.39 -58.53
C GLU A 230 -3.11 -65.33 -57.35
N SER A 231 -3.50 -66.48 -56.80
CA SER A 231 -4.41 -66.59 -55.66
C SER A 231 -3.76 -66.02 -54.37
N GLN A 232 -2.49 -66.33 -54.12
CA GLN A 232 -1.74 -65.79 -52.98
C GLN A 232 -1.42 -64.29 -53.12
N SER A 233 -1.10 -63.82 -54.33
CA SER A 233 -0.81 -62.41 -54.60
C SER A 233 -2.06 -61.51 -54.46
N LYS A 234 -3.23 -61.99 -54.90
CA LYS A 234 -4.52 -61.30 -54.73
C LYS A 234 -4.96 -61.25 -53.25
N GLN A 235 -4.72 -62.30 -52.46
CA GLN A 235 -5.04 -62.31 -51.02
C GLN A 235 -4.12 -61.39 -50.19
N GLN A 236 -2.81 -61.32 -50.50
CA GLN A 236 -1.88 -60.48 -49.73
C GLN A 236 -1.94 -58.98 -50.08
N LYS A 237 -2.26 -58.60 -51.33
CA LYS A 237 -2.43 -57.19 -51.71
C LYS A 237 -3.74 -56.59 -51.18
N ASN A 238 -4.84 -57.33 -51.20
CA ASN A 238 -6.12 -56.82 -50.70
C ASN A 238 -6.12 -56.68 -49.17
N GLN A 239 -5.57 -57.64 -48.41
CA GLN A 239 -5.52 -57.55 -46.94
C GLN A 239 -4.63 -56.41 -46.40
N LYS A 240 -3.49 -56.10 -47.06
CA LYS A 240 -2.58 -55.03 -46.59
C LYS A 240 -3.05 -53.62 -46.95
N VAL A 241 -3.76 -53.46 -48.06
CA VAL A 241 -4.31 -52.17 -48.47
C VAL A 241 -5.58 -51.88 -47.66
N ASP A 242 -6.50 -52.84 -47.54
CA ASP A 242 -7.72 -52.70 -46.72
C ASP A 242 -7.38 -52.38 -45.25
N HIS A 243 -6.45 -53.10 -44.62
CA HIS A 243 -6.12 -52.83 -43.21
C HIS A 243 -5.49 -51.45 -42.96
N LYS A 244 -4.81 -50.85 -43.95
CA LYS A 244 -4.28 -49.49 -43.80
C LYS A 244 -5.35 -48.44 -44.04
N THR A 245 -6.22 -48.64 -45.03
CA THR A 245 -7.34 -47.73 -45.30
C THR A 245 -8.39 -47.80 -44.22
N ASP A 246 -8.68 -48.97 -43.66
CA ASP A 246 -9.63 -49.15 -42.56
C ASP A 246 -9.13 -48.48 -41.28
N ASN A 247 -7.82 -48.56 -40.99
CA ASN A 247 -7.23 -47.90 -39.81
C ASN A 247 -7.23 -46.37 -39.95
N LEU A 248 -6.90 -45.85 -41.14
CA LEU A 248 -6.99 -44.42 -41.44
C LEU A 248 -8.44 -43.92 -41.38
N THR A 249 -9.39 -44.70 -41.88
CA THR A 249 -10.82 -44.36 -41.83
C THR A 249 -11.32 -44.38 -40.40
N ALA A 250 -10.97 -45.40 -39.61
CA ALA A 250 -11.31 -45.48 -38.19
C ALA A 250 -10.71 -44.33 -37.37
N GLN A 251 -9.46 -43.93 -37.62
CA GLN A 251 -8.87 -42.75 -36.99
C GLN A 251 -9.58 -41.46 -37.40
N THR A 252 -9.97 -41.35 -38.67
CA THR A 252 -10.67 -40.16 -39.17
C THR A 252 -12.06 -40.03 -38.53
N GLU A 253 -12.79 -41.14 -38.43
CA GLU A 253 -14.06 -41.22 -37.70
C GLU A 253 -13.88 -40.89 -36.21
N GLU A 254 -12.84 -41.44 -35.56
CA GLU A 254 -12.53 -41.13 -34.16
C GLU A 254 -12.24 -39.63 -33.96
N TYR A 255 -11.48 -39.00 -34.85
CA TYR A 255 -11.21 -37.57 -34.78
C TYR A 255 -12.46 -36.73 -35.06
N GLN A 256 -13.30 -37.12 -36.01
CA GLN A 256 -14.58 -36.44 -36.29
C GLN A 256 -15.57 -36.57 -35.13
N ASP A 257 -15.62 -37.73 -34.47
CA ASP A 257 -16.42 -37.94 -33.27
C ASP A 257 -15.93 -37.06 -32.13
N ARG A 258 -14.61 -37.03 -31.88
CA ARG A 258 -14.01 -36.15 -30.87
C ARG A 258 -14.31 -34.68 -31.16
N ILE A 259 -14.14 -34.22 -32.40
CA ILE A 259 -14.46 -32.83 -32.80
C ILE A 259 -15.94 -32.53 -32.54
N SER A 260 -16.84 -33.42 -32.97
CA SER A 260 -18.30 -33.26 -32.78
C SER A 260 -18.68 -33.26 -31.30
N GLN A 261 -18.02 -34.07 -30.50
CA GLN A 261 -18.22 -34.15 -29.04
C GLN A 261 -17.71 -32.88 -28.36
N THR A 262 -16.54 -32.36 -28.75
CA THR A 262 -15.99 -31.10 -28.26
C THR A 262 -16.90 -29.92 -28.62
N LEU A 263 -17.39 -29.86 -29.86
CA LEU A 263 -18.34 -28.83 -30.30
C LEU A 263 -19.64 -28.86 -29.47
N LYS A 264 -20.19 -30.06 -29.22
CA LYS A 264 -21.36 -30.23 -28.34
C LYS A 264 -21.09 -29.78 -26.90
N LEU A 265 -19.93 -30.14 -26.33
CA LEU A 265 -19.58 -29.79 -24.95
C LEU A 265 -19.39 -28.29 -24.76
N LEU A 266 -18.74 -27.63 -25.72
CA LEU A 266 -18.52 -26.19 -25.72
C LEU A 266 -19.72 -25.40 -26.22
N ASN A 267 -20.75 -26.09 -26.72
CA ASN A 267 -21.95 -25.50 -27.31
C ASN A 267 -21.63 -24.58 -28.52
N LEU A 268 -20.61 -24.95 -29.30
CA LEU A 268 -20.11 -24.23 -30.47
C LEU A 268 -20.47 -24.98 -31.75
N LYS A 269 -20.68 -24.25 -32.85
CA LYS A 269 -21.22 -24.79 -34.11
C LYS A 269 -20.14 -25.22 -35.08
N SER A 270 -18.94 -24.64 -34.99
CA SER A 270 -17.82 -24.97 -35.88
C SER A 270 -16.49 -24.95 -35.15
N VAL A 271 -15.51 -25.64 -35.74
CA VAL A 271 -14.12 -25.62 -35.27
C VAL A 271 -13.54 -24.21 -35.31
N ASP A 272 -13.94 -23.38 -36.28
CA ASP A 272 -13.51 -21.99 -36.38
C ASP A 272 -14.02 -21.15 -35.19
N GLU A 273 -15.23 -21.41 -34.70
CA GLU A 273 -15.76 -20.77 -33.48
C GLU A 273 -14.95 -21.20 -32.23
N VAL A 274 -14.49 -22.46 -32.18
CA VAL A 274 -13.62 -22.94 -31.09
C VAL A 274 -12.29 -22.20 -31.09
N ILE A 275 -11.67 -22.02 -32.26
CA ILE A 275 -10.40 -21.30 -32.39
C ILE A 275 -10.60 -19.81 -32.02
N ALA A 276 -11.66 -19.18 -32.53
CA ALA A 276 -11.94 -17.78 -32.24
C ALA A 276 -12.20 -17.53 -30.74
N GLU A 277 -12.93 -18.43 -30.07
CA GLU A 277 -13.19 -18.33 -28.64
C GLU A 277 -11.92 -18.63 -27.82
N ALA A 278 -11.07 -19.57 -28.25
CA ALA A 278 -9.77 -19.81 -27.65
C ALA A 278 -8.87 -18.55 -27.73
N ASP A 279 -8.78 -17.91 -28.89
CA ASP A 279 -8.02 -16.66 -29.07
C ASP A 279 -8.61 -15.50 -28.24
N ARG A 280 -9.93 -15.46 -28.06
CA ARG A 280 -10.59 -14.47 -27.20
C ARG A 280 -10.21 -14.69 -25.74
N LEU A 281 -10.26 -15.94 -25.28
CA LEU A 281 -9.88 -16.33 -23.92
C LEU A 281 -8.38 -16.13 -23.65
N GLU A 282 -7.50 -16.40 -24.61
CA GLU A 282 -6.06 -16.10 -24.48
C GLU A 282 -5.81 -14.59 -24.31
N ARG A 283 -6.50 -13.76 -25.12
CA ARG A 283 -6.40 -12.30 -24.99
C ARG A 283 -6.92 -11.81 -23.64
N GLU A 284 -8.05 -12.34 -23.18
CA GLU A 284 -8.61 -12.02 -21.88
C GLU A 284 -7.66 -12.44 -20.74
N ASN A 285 -7.11 -13.65 -20.81
CA ASN A 285 -6.13 -14.15 -19.84
C ASN A 285 -4.86 -13.30 -19.80
N CYS A 286 -4.33 -12.90 -20.96
CA CYS A 286 -3.20 -11.97 -21.03
C CYS A 286 -3.52 -10.61 -20.38
N SER A 287 -4.72 -10.08 -20.63
CA SER A 287 -5.17 -8.83 -20.00
C SER A 287 -5.30 -8.97 -18.49
N LEU A 288 -5.91 -10.06 -18.01
CA LEU A 288 -6.06 -10.34 -16.58
C LEU A 288 -4.71 -10.56 -15.90
N TYR A 289 -3.78 -11.25 -16.56
CA TYR A 289 -2.42 -11.45 -16.06
C TYR A 289 -1.70 -10.11 -15.86
N ASN A 290 -1.75 -9.22 -16.86
CA ASN A 290 -1.18 -7.87 -16.75
C ASN A 290 -1.83 -7.07 -15.62
N PHE A 291 -3.16 -7.10 -15.53
CA PHE A 291 -3.91 -6.45 -14.45
C PHE A 291 -3.48 -6.95 -13.06
N VAL A 292 -3.32 -8.27 -12.89
CA VAL A 292 -2.86 -8.88 -11.63
C VAL A 292 -1.42 -8.46 -11.31
N ILE A 293 -0.53 -8.39 -12.30
CA ILE A 293 0.84 -7.91 -12.11
C ILE A 293 0.84 -6.46 -11.63
N GLU A 294 0.13 -5.56 -12.33
CA GLU A 294 0.07 -4.14 -11.96
C GLU A 294 -0.50 -3.96 -10.56
N HIS A 295 -1.59 -4.67 -10.23
CA HIS A 295 -2.17 -4.63 -8.89
C HIS A 295 -1.25 -5.22 -7.82
N SER A 296 -0.49 -6.27 -8.13
CA SER A 296 0.50 -6.84 -7.21
C SER A 296 1.64 -5.85 -6.93
N GLN A 297 2.11 -5.14 -7.96
CA GLN A 297 3.12 -4.08 -7.81
C GLN A 297 2.58 -2.90 -7.00
N ASN A 298 1.35 -2.45 -7.27
CA ASN A 298 0.72 -1.38 -6.49
C ASN A 298 0.49 -1.78 -5.04
N ARG A 299 0.07 -3.03 -4.78
CA ARG A 299 -0.05 -3.57 -3.42
C ARG A 299 1.30 -3.52 -2.70
N LYS A 300 2.39 -3.89 -3.37
CA LYS A 300 3.73 -3.82 -2.77
C LYS A 300 4.14 -2.39 -2.42
N LYS A 301 3.91 -1.42 -3.31
CA LYS A 301 4.17 0.01 -3.04
C LYS A 301 3.38 0.53 -1.85
N LEU A 302 2.08 0.20 -1.78
CA LEU A 302 1.23 0.58 -0.65
C LEU A 302 1.70 -0.05 0.66
N GLN A 303 2.19 -1.30 0.60
CA GLN A 303 2.74 -1.96 1.78
C GLN A 303 4.04 -1.32 2.26
N GLU A 304 4.93 -0.93 1.35
CA GLU A 304 6.14 -0.15 1.67
C GLU A 304 5.79 1.22 2.28
N GLU A 305 4.73 1.88 1.80
CA GLU A 305 4.24 3.14 2.37
C GLU A 305 3.65 2.95 3.78
N VAL A 306 2.88 1.88 4.01
CA VAL A 306 2.37 1.53 5.34
C VAL A 306 3.52 1.28 6.31
N GLU A 307 4.52 0.50 5.92
CA GLU A 307 5.71 0.23 6.76
C GLU A 307 6.47 1.53 7.09
N ALA A 308 6.59 2.45 6.13
CA ALA A 308 7.22 3.75 6.35
C ALA A 308 6.41 4.63 7.33
N LEU A 309 5.08 4.63 7.23
CA LEU A 309 4.21 5.36 8.14
C LEU A 309 4.22 4.75 9.55
N GLU A 310 4.23 3.43 9.67
CA GLU A 310 4.37 2.73 10.96
C GLU A 310 5.71 3.08 11.63
N LEU A 311 6.80 3.14 10.86
CA LEU A 311 8.10 3.59 11.36
C LEU A 311 8.05 5.05 11.86
N GLN A 312 7.38 5.93 11.11
CA GLN A 312 7.22 7.33 11.51
C GLN A 312 6.37 7.45 12.79
N GLN A 313 5.29 6.68 12.89
CA GLN A 313 4.45 6.63 14.09
C GLN A 313 5.25 6.14 15.29
N ALA A 314 6.02 5.07 15.14
CA ALA A 314 6.88 4.56 16.21
C ALA A 314 7.91 5.61 16.67
N LYS A 315 8.45 6.39 15.74
CA LYS A 315 9.37 7.49 16.06
C LYS A 315 8.68 8.61 16.85
N ILE A 316 7.46 9.01 16.46
CA ILE A 316 6.68 10.02 17.18
C ILE A 316 6.35 9.52 18.59
N LEU A 317 5.88 8.28 18.74
CA LEU A 317 5.59 7.68 20.05
C LEU A 317 6.85 7.59 20.94
N SER A 318 8.02 7.30 20.35
CA SER A 318 9.29 7.34 21.08
C SER A 318 9.65 8.76 21.54
N GLN A 319 9.37 9.78 20.73
CA GLN A 319 9.57 11.19 21.08
C GLN A 319 8.56 11.68 22.12
N GLU A 320 7.33 11.15 22.13
CA GLU A 320 6.39 11.37 23.23
C GLU A 320 6.92 10.82 24.56
N GLY A 321 7.71 9.75 24.54
CA GLY A 321 8.47 9.29 25.71
C GLY A 321 9.57 10.26 26.18
N GLU A 322 10.07 11.14 25.29
CA GLU A 322 11.01 12.22 25.59
C GLU A 322 10.30 13.52 26.06
N ASN A 323 8.97 13.64 25.89
CA ASN A 323 8.17 14.72 26.49
C ASN A 323 8.12 14.70 28.03
N LYS A 324 8.86 13.80 28.69
CA LYS A 324 9.12 13.87 30.13
C LYS A 324 9.65 15.22 30.58
N GLU A 325 10.42 15.92 29.74
CA GLU A 325 10.84 17.31 30.05
C GLU A 325 9.66 18.27 30.17
N ILE A 326 8.61 18.09 29.36
CA ILE A 326 7.37 18.90 29.44
C ILE A 326 6.57 18.52 30.69
N GLU A 327 6.54 17.23 31.05
CA GLU A 327 5.87 16.74 32.26
C GLU A 327 6.55 17.25 33.53
N ILE A 328 7.89 17.25 33.57
CA ILE A 328 8.70 17.84 34.64
C ILE A 328 8.48 19.36 34.69
N ALA A 329 8.53 20.06 33.55
CA ALA A 329 8.30 21.50 33.51
C ALA A 329 6.90 21.90 33.99
N ASN A 330 5.88 21.09 33.69
CA ASN A 330 4.52 21.30 34.19
C ASN A 330 4.41 21.03 35.70
N SER A 331 5.16 20.06 36.23
CA SER A 331 5.26 19.81 37.67
C SER A 331 5.89 21.00 38.39
N ASP A 332 7.04 21.48 37.90
CA ASP A 332 7.75 22.63 38.47
C ASP A 332 6.89 23.91 38.42
N LEU A 333 6.15 24.10 37.32
CA LEU A 333 5.26 25.25 37.16
C LEU A 333 4.07 25.19 38.13
N ASN A 334 3.54 24.00 38.42
CA ASN A 334 2.51 23.82 39.44
C ASN A 334 3.05 24.11 40.84
N GLU A 335 4.28 23.71 41.15
CA GLU A 335 4.92 24.01 42.44
C GLU A 335 5.15 25.52 42.61
N ILE A 336 5.64 26.21 41.58
CA ILE A 336 5.80 27.66 41.58
C ILE A 336 4.45 28.37 41.76
N ASN A 337 3.40 27.93 41.07
CA ASN A 337 2.06 28.50 41.23
C ASN A 337 1.52 28.32 42.66
N GLN A 338 1.81 27.17 43.29
CA GLN A 338 1.44 26.93 44.68
C GLN A 338 2.19 27.90 45.62
N GLN A 339 3.50 28.05 45.43
CA GLN A 339 4.31 29.00 46.20
C GLN A 339 3.83 30.45 46.05
N ILE A 340 3.45 30.87 44.83
CA ILE A 340 2.88 32.21 44.58
C ILE A 340 1.56 32.38 45.33
N SER A 341 0.67 31.38 45.26
CA SER A 341 -0.60 31.40 45.97
C SER A 341 -0.41 31.53 47.48
N ASP A 342 0.55 30.81 48.05
CA ASP A 342 0.78 30.84 49.50
C ASP A 342 1.45 32.16 49.94
N ALA A 343 2.41 32.68 49.15
CA ALA A 343 2.97 34.01 49.38
C ALA A 343 1.92 35.13 49.28
N GLN A 344 0.94 35.01 48.38
CA GLN A 344 -0.18 35.95 48.29
C GLN A 344 -1.07 35.92 49.53
N LYS A 345 -1.36 34.73 50.07
CA LYS A 345 -2.12 34.62 51.33
C LYS A 345 -1.37 35.26 52.49
N GLU A 346 -0.06 35.00 52.60
CA GLU A 346 0.79 35.61 53.63
C GLU A 346 0.80 37.14 53.51
N TYR A 347 0.93 37.66 52.28
CA TYR A 347 0.87 39.10 52.02
C TYR A 347 -0.47 39.71 52.43
N ASP A 348 -1.59 39.09 52.05
CA ASP A 348 -2.93 39.57 52.39
C ASP A 348 -3.18 39.55 53.90
N GLU A 349 -2.67 38.54 54.60
CA GLU A 349 -2.77 38.43 56.05
C GLU A 349 -1.92 39.51 56.75
N LEU A 350 -0.69 39.71 56.29
CA LEU A 350 0.19 40.76 56.82
C LEU A 350 -0.38 42.15 56.56
N LYS A 351 -0.97 42.38 55.38
CA LYS A 351 -1.61 43.64 55.03
C LYS A 351 -2.81 43.92 55.95
N LYS A 352 -3.65 42.92 56.21
CA LYS A 352 -4.75 43.04 57.19
C LYS A 352 -4.24 43.35 58.60
N GLN A 353 -3.13 42.75 59.02
CA GLN A 353 -2.52 43.05 60.31
C GLN A 353 -2.03 44.50 60.38
N CYS A 354 -1.30 44.97 59.36
CA CYS A 354 -0.85 46.36 59.28
C CYS A 354 -2.03 47.34 59.32
N ASP A 355 -3.08 47.11 58.53
CA ASP A 355 -4.26 47.98 58.49
C ASP A 355 -4.99 47.99 59.85
N ALA A 356 -5.04 46.85 60.54
CA ALA A 356 -5.63 46.74 61.87
C ALA A 356 -4.78 47.44 62.96
N GLU A 357 -3.45 47.41 62.85
CA GLU A 357 -2.56 48.16 63.74
C GLU A 357 -2.66 49.66 63.49
N GLU A 358 -2.62 50.10 62.23
CA GLU A 358 -2.78 51.51 61.86
C GLU A 358 -4.11 52.08 62.37
N ALA A 359 -5.19 51.30 62.30
CA ALA A 359 -6.48 51.68 62.88
C ALA A 359 -6.42 51.87 64.41
N LYS A 360 -5.68 51.02 65.14
CA LYS A 360 -5.52 51.17 66.61
C LYS A 360 -4.74 52.43 66.99
N TYR A 361 -3.71 52.78 66.21
CA TYR A 361 -2.90 53.96 66.47
C TYR A 361 -3.57 55.25 65.99
N SER A 362 -4.53 55.18 65.06
CA SER A 362 -5.27 56.35 64.58
C SER A 362 -5.96 57.14 65.70
N ASP A 363 -6.52 56.47 66.71
CA ASP A 363 -7.18 57.16 67.82
C ASP A 363 -6.16 57.80 68.76
N ILE A 364 -5.03 57.13 69.00
CA ILE A 364 -3.90 57.68 69.77
C ILE A 364 -3.36 58.95 69.10
N TYR A 365 -3.20 58.94 67.77
CA TYR A 365 -2.73 60.13 67.05
C TYR A 365 -3.70 61.30 67.14
N LYS A 366 -5.02 61.04 67.12
CA LYS A 366 -6.03 62.09 67.35
C LYS A 366 -5.93 62.67 68.75
N GLU A 367 -5.77 61.83 69.78
CA GLU A 367 -5.63 62.30 71.16
C GLU A 367 -4.36 63.15 71.34
N ILE A 368 -3.24 62.74 70.73
CA ILE A 368 -2.01 63.54 70.74
C ILE A 368 -2.24 64.87 70.01
N ASP A 369 -2.93 64.86 68.86
CA ASP A 369 -3.23 66.08 68.10
C ASP A 369 -4.13 67.04 68.88
N GLU A 370 -5.14 66.52 69.57
CA GLU A 370 -6.01 67.29 70.46
C GLU A 370 -5.23 67.92 71.62
N LEU A 371 -4.35 67.16 72.28
CA LEU A 371 -3.49 67.66 73.37
C LEU A 371 -2.47 68.70 72.87
N PHE A 372 -1.84 68.45 71.71
CA PHE A 372 -0.90 69.37 71.08
C PHE A 372 -1.55 70.72 70.79
N ASN A 373 -2.75 70.69 70.21
CA ASN A 373 -3.54 71.89 69.91
C ASN A 373 -4.06 72.58 71.18
N MET A 374 -4.48 71.81 72.20
CA MET A 374 -4.95 72.34 73.49
C MET A 374 -3.87 73.13 74.23
N LEU A 375 -2.62 72.64 74.18
CA LEU A 375 -1.46 73.31 74.80
C LEU A 375 -0.86 74.42 73.93
N GLY A 376 -1.38 74.64 72.71
CA GLY A 376 -0.91 75.68 71.80
C GLY A 376 0.51 75.45 71.28
N CYS A 377 0.92 74.20 71.12
CA CYS A 377 2.26 73.86 70.62
C CYS A 377 2.43 74.30 69.15
N SER A 378 3.66 74.68 68.75
CA SER A 378 3.95 75.08 67.36
C SER A 378 4.41 73.90 66.52
N TRP A 379 3.92 73.82 65.29
CA TRP A 379 4.37 72.86 64.26
C TRP A 379 5.70 73.27 63.58
N ASP A 380 6.31 74.38 63.99
CA ASP A 380 7.58 74.84 63.43
C ASP A 380 8.69 73.81 63.65
N GLY A 381 9.24 73.28 62.56
CA GLY A 381 10.29 72.25 62.58
C GLY A 381 9.77 70.80 62.55
N SER A 382 8.48 70.58 62.24
CA SER A 382 7.93 69.24 62.04
C SER A 382 8.69 68.46 60.94
N PRO A 383 9.01 67.16 61.13
CA PRO A 383 9.76 66.35 60.17
C PRO A 383 9.07 66.13 58.81
N ASP A 384 7.75 66.24 58.74
CA ASP A 384 6.94 65.92 57.56
C ASP A 384 6.14 67.10 57.01
N ASP A 385 6.38 68.33 57.50
CA ASP A 385 5.69 69.58 57.14
C ASP A 385 4.15 69.54 57.28
N LEU A 386 3.60 68.50 57.92
CA LEU A 386 2.16 68.37 58.17
C LEU A 386 1.79 69.04 59.49
N SER A 387 0.60 69.64 59.52
CA SER A 387 0.04 70.34 60.69
C SER A 387 -0.89 69.46 61.53
N THR A 388 -0.72 68.15 61.44
CA THR A 388 -1.51 67.13 62.16
C THR A 388 -0.60 65.98 62.55
N VAL A 389 -0.91 65.31 63.66
CA VAL A 389 -0.15 64.14 64.10
C VAL A 389 -0.28 62.96 63.12
N THR A 390 0.86 62.43 62.68
CA THR A 390 1.03 61.26 61.82
C THR A 390 1.98 60.27 62.49
N PRO A 391 2.06 59.00 62.04
CA PRO A 391 3.07 58.06 62.54
C PRO A 391 4.51 58.59 62.43
N SER A 392 4.79 59.42 61.42
CA SER A 392 6.12 59.94 61.14
C SER A 392 6.51 61.15 61.99
N ASN A 393 5.54 61.93 62.47
CA ASN A 393 5.79 63.13 63.28
C ASN A 393 5.28 63.01 64.73
N ALA A 394 4.64 61.90 65.12
CA ALA A 394 4.06 61.73 66.45
C ALA A 394 5.05 61.92 67.60
N MET A 395 6.29 61.46 67.43
CA MET A 395 7.33 61.67 68.44
C MET A 395 7.71 63.14 68.58
N PHE A 396 7.75 63.90 67.48
CA PHE A 396 7.97 65.34 67.51
C PHE A 396 6.85 66.05 68.27
N ALA A 397 5.58 65.71 67.96
CA ALA A 397 4.42 66.28 68.65
C ALA A 397 4.44 66.00 70.16
N LEU A 398 4.77 64.77 70.56
CA LEU A 398 4.90 64.39 71.98
C LEU A 398 6.02 65.16 72.69
N THR A 399 7.19 65.35 72.06
CA THR A 399 8.28 66.14 72.63
C THR A 399 7.90 67.62 72.82
N CYS A 400 7.15 68.21 71.88
CA CYS A 400 6.64 69.57 72.03
C CYS A 400 5.62 69.68 73.17
N ILE A 401 4.70 68.72 73.29
CA ILE A 401 3.74 68.62 74.41
C ILE A 401 4.50 68.53 75.75
N GLU A 402 5.51 67.68 75.83
CA GLU A 402 6.32 67.50 77.05
C GLU A 402 6.99 68.80 77.47
N ASN A 403 7.64 69.51 76.54
CA ASN A 403 8.24 70.81 76.80
C ASN A 403 7.20 71.88 77.23
N ALA A 404 6.01 71.88 76.62
CA ALA A 404 4.94 72.81 76.98
C ALA A 404 4.43 72.56 78.42
N ILE A 405 4.28 71.29 78.81
CA ILE A 405 3.87 70.89 80.16
C ILE A 405 4.96 71.24 81.19
N GLU A 406 6.24 71.00 80.88
CA GLU A 406 7.36 71.34 81.76
C GLU A 406 7.43 72.85 82.04
N ASN A 407 7.28 73.67 81.00
CA ASN A 407 7.24 75.13 81.12
C ASN A 407 6.02 75.61 81.93
N HIS A 408 4.83 75.07 81.67
CA HIS A 408 3.63 75.37 82.48
C HIS A 408 3.76 74.94 83.95
N SER A 409 4.57 73.93 84.24
CA SER A 409 4.81 73.45 85.60
C SER A 409 5.82 74.33 86.35
N GLN A 410 6.78 74.93 85.65
CA GLN A 410 7.73 75.89 86.23
C GLN A 410 7.09 77.25 86.53
N ASP A 411 6.14 77.72 85.70
CA ASP A 411 5.42 78.97 85.93
C ASP A 411 4.55 78.94 87.20
N LYS A 412 4.09 77.76 87.64
CA LYS A 412 3.36 77.59 88.92
C LYS A 412 4.22 77.53 90.18
N ILE A 413 5.55 77.47 90.05
CA ILE A 413 6.49 77.41 91.19
C ILE A 413 7.05 78.81 91.51
N ILE A 414 6.82 79.80 90.64
CA ILE A 414 7.36 81.17 90.76
C ILE A 414 6.30 82.21 91.20
N GLU A 415 5.02 81.84 91.30
CA GLU A 415 4.00 82.56 92.12
C GLU A 415 3.93 82.00 93.54
#